data_AF-A0A8T7GJ53-F1
#
_entry.id   AF-A0A8T7GJ53-F1
#
_cell.length_a   1.000
_cell.length_b   1.000
_cell.length_c   1.000
_cell.angle_alpha   90.00
_cell.angle_beta   90.00
_cell.angle_gamma   90.00
#
_symmetry.space_group_name_H-M   'P 1'
#
loop_
_entity.id
_entity.type
_entity.pdbx_description
1 polymer ?
#
loop_
_entity_poly.entity_id
_entity_poly.type
_entity_poly.pdbx_seq_one_letter_code
_entity_poly.pdbx_strand_id
1 'polypeptide(L)'
;MKTLDFLSSIEIENIVTTALENPIITNSEGIKLNIENMTVDKIYHCVYNNKIFIFYKDQAECLHCYEIGDQKLCEEILKNPDDCEKILESYGKKLD
;
A
#
# COMPACT_ATOMS: atom_id res chain seq x y z
N MET A 1 -9.86 -3.71 -38.95
CA MET A 1 -9.30 -4.54 -37.86
C MET A 1 -8.03 -3.86 -37.33
N LYS A 2 -8.18 -2.78 -36.55
CA LYS A 2 -7.08 -2.00 -35.92
C LYS A 2 -7.48 -1.33 -34.59
N THR A 3 -8.76 -1.38 -34.22
CA THR A 3 -9.31 -0.70 -33.04
C THR A 3 -9.20 -1.53 -31.76
N LEU A 4 -9.13 -2.86 -31.86
CA LEU A 4 -9.02 -3.74 -30.68
C LEU A 4 -7.62 -3.69 -30.05
N ASP A 5 -6.56 -3.61 -30.87
CA ASP A 5 -5.15 -3.58 -30.40
C ASP A 5 -4.76 -2.24 -29.74
N PHE A 6 -5.49 -1.17 -30.08
CA PHE A 6 -5.24 0.17 -29.53
C PHE A 6 -5.85 0.33 -28.14
N LEU A 7 -7.05 -0.23 -27.92
CA LEU A 7 -7.72 -0.19 -26.62
C LEU A 7 -6.95 -0.99 -25.55
N SER A 8 -6.40 -2.15 -25.92
CA SER A 8 -5.56 -2.94 -25.00
C SER A 8 -4.27 -2.20 -24.61
N SER A 9 -3.69 -1.44 -25.54
CA SER A 9 -2.49 -0.63 -25.28
C SER A 9 -2.76 0.52 -24.30
N ILE A 10 -3.92 1.18 -24.42
CA ILE A 10 -4.36 2.23 -23.49
C ILE A 10 -4.62 1.66 -22.09
N GLU A 11 -5.26 0.50 -21.97
CA GLU A 11 -5.47 -0.15 -20.67
C GLU A 11 -4.14 -0.55 -20.02
N ILE A 12 -3.17 -1.06 -20.79
CA ILE A 12 -1.83 -1.38 -20.30
C ILE A 12 -1.09 -0.11 -19.86
N GLU A 13 -1.11 0.98 -20.64
CA GLU A 13 -0.49 2.24 -20.24
C GLU A 13 -1.11 2.80 -18.97
N ASN A 14 -2.43 2.73 -18.79
CA ASN A 14 -3.08 3.20 -17.56
C ASN A 14 -2.72 2.33 -16.34
N ILE A 15 -2.63 1.00 -16.49
CA ILE A 15 -2.16 0.09 -15.45
C ILE A 15 -0.68 0.37 -15.08
N VAL A 16 0.17 0.64 -16.08
CA VAL A 16 1.58 0.96 -15.85
C VAL A 16 1.75 2.34 -15.20
N THR A 17 0.95 3.33 -15.60
CA THR A 17 0.98 4.69 -15.05
C THR A 17 0.53 4.70 -13.59
N THR A 18 -0.55 3.99 -13.26
CA THR A 18 -1.02 3.84 -11.88
C THR A 18 -0.04 3.06 -10.99
N ALA A 19 0.69 2.08 -11.55
CA ALA A 19 1.77 1.39 -10.86
C ALA A 19 3.04 2.25 -10.66
N LEU A 20 3.29 3.25 -11.52
CA LEU A 20 4.39 4.20 -11.37
C LEU A 20 4.14 5.25 -10.28
N GLU A 21 2.86 5.59 -10.04
CA GLU A 21 2.46 6.57 -9.02
C GLU A 21 2.27 5.96 -7.62
N ASN A 22 2.03 4.66 -7.51
CA ASN A 22 1.85 4.02 -6.20
C ASN A 22 3.18 4.01 -5.40
N PRO A 23 3.26 4.69 -4.25
CA PRO A 23 4.49 4.73 -3.47
C PRO A 23 4.86 3.40 -2.81
N ILE A 24 3.95 2.41 -2.78
CA ILE A 24 4.23 1.08 -2.26
C ILE A 24 3.91 0.02 -3.31
N ILE A 25 4.91 -0.79 -3.64
CA ILE A 25 4.77 -1.93 -4.56
C ILE A 25 5.26 -3.17 -3.84
N THR A 26 4.41 -4.18 -3.72
CA THR A 26 4.76 -5.49 -3.16
C THR A 26 4.92 -6.53 -4.25
N ASN A 27 6.00 -7.32 -4.22
CA ASN A 27 6.22 -8.44 -5.13
C ASN A 27 6.89 -9.62 -4.38
N SER A 28 7.22 -10.70 -5.09
CA SER A 28 7.87 -11.87 -4.49
C SER A 28 9.25 -11.59 -3.90
N GLU A 29 9.93 -10.53 -4.32
CA GLU A 29 11.28 -10.16 -3.87
C GLU A 29 11.25 -9.25 -2.63
N GLY A 30 10.12 -8.61 -2.33
CA GLY A 30 9.99 -7.72 -1.19
C GLY A 30 8.97 -6.61 -1.35
N ILE A 31 9.16 -5.57 -0.55
CA ILE A 31 8.42 -4.32 -0.61
C ILE A 31 9.35 -3.27 -1.24
N LYS A 32 8.92 -2.67 -2.34
CA LYS A 32 9.60 -1.53 -2.97
C LYS A 32 8.86 -0.25 -2.63
N LEU A 33 9.59 0.71 -2.08
CA LEU A 33 9.07 2.03 -1.73
C LEU A 33 9.56 3.06 -2.75
N ASN A 34 8.65 3.90 -3.23
CA ASN A 34 8.99 5.12 -3.95
C ASN A 34 8.75 6.32 -3.03
N ILE A 35 9.78 6.67 -2.25
CA ILE A 35 9.72 7.68 -1.18
C ILE A 35 9.42 9.08 -1.75
N GLU A 36 9.87 9.35 -2.98
CA GLU A 36 9.62 10.61 -3.69
C GLU A 36 8.12 10.81 -3.97
N ASN A 37 7.38 9.71 -4.20
CA ASN A 37 5.94 9.74 -4.45
C ASN A 37 5.10 9.67 -3.15
N MET A 38 5.73 9.62 -1.97
CA MET A 38 5.01 9.66 -0.69
C MET A 38 4.66 11.10 -0.31
N THR A 39 3.41 11.32 0.10
CA THR A 39 2.97 12.57 0.71
C THR A 39 3.41 12.61 2.18
N VAL A 40 3.98 13.73 2.62
CA VAL A 40 4.26 13.99 4.04
C VAL A 40 2.96 13.95 4.83
N ASP A 41 3.02 13.44 6.06
CA ASP A 41 1.88 13.27 6.96
C ASP A 41 0.77 12.32 6.48
N LYS A 42 1.06 11.50 5.46
CA LYS A 42 0.16 10.45 4.99
C LYS A 42 0.65 9.08 5.42
N ILE A 43 -0.27 8.24 5.91
CA ILE A 43 -0.02 6.84 6.21
C ILE A 43 -0.17 6.03 4.93
N TYR A 44 0.79 5.14 4.70
CA TYR A 44 0.72 4.13 3.66
C TYR A 44 0.91 2.75 4.30
N HIS A 45 0.32 1.72 3.70
CA HIS A 45 0.38 0.38 4.26
C HIS A 45 0.42 -0.70 3.19
N CYS A 46 0.89 -1.89 3.55
CA CYS A 46 0.69 -3.11 2.78
C CYS A 46 0.71 -4.33 3.68
N VAL A 47 0.17 -5.44 3.19
CA VAL A 47 0.35 -6.76 3.79
C VAL A 47 1.42 -7.50 3.01
N TYR A 48 2.48 -7.93 3.69
CA TYR A 48 3.57 -8.70 3.10
C TYR A 48 4.07 -9.75 4.10
N ASN A 49 4.24 -11.00 3.65
CA ASN A 49 4.66 -12.13 4.50
C ASN A 49 3.88 -12.24 5.83
N ASN A 50 2.56 -12.16 5.77
CA ASN A 50 1.64 -12.22 6.93
C ASN A 50 1.94 -11.18 8.01
N LYS A 51 2.50 -10.04 7.61
CA LYS A 51 2.65 -8.85 8.46
C LYS A 51 2.05 -7.66 7.76
N ILE A 52 1.52 -6.74 8.54
CA ILE A 52 1.13 -5.41 8.06
C ILE A 52 2.33 -4.50 8.26
N PHE A 53 2.76 -3.84 7.18
CA PHE A 53 3.76 -2.80 7.23
C PHE A 53 3.08 -1.44 7.09
N ILE A 54 3.45 -0.50 7.95
CA ILE A 54 2.94 0.87 7.97
C ILE A 54 4.11 1.80 7.74
N PHE A 55 3.98 2.66 6.75
CA PHE A 55 4.99 3.64 6.35
C PHE A 55 4.44 5.05 6.52
N TYR A 56 5.26 5.92 7.10
CA TYR A 56 4.88 7.30 7.37
C TYR A 56 6.09 8.20 7.14
N LYS A 57 5.92 9.24 6.32
CA LYS A 57 6.95 10.26 6.09
C LYS A 57 6.58 11.51 6.88
N ASP A 58 7.44 11.90 7.82
CA ASP A 58 7.18 13.06 8.68
C ASP A 58 7.58 14.39 8.02
N GLN A 59 7.35 15.49 8.74
CA GLN A 59 7.67 16.86 8.30
C GLN A 59 9.16 17.14 8.09
N ALA A 60 10.05 16.32 8.68
CA ALA A 60 11.49 16.35 8.43
C ALA A 60 11.89 15.42 7.27
N GLU A 61 10.91 14.93 6.51
CA GLU A 61 11.03 13.95 5.44
C GLU A 61 11.67 12.62 5.89
N CYS A 62 11.68 12.33 7.19
CA CYS A 62 12.15 11.06 7.70
C CYS A 62 11.08 9.98 7.47
N LEU A 63 11.49 8.87 6.87
CA LEU A 63 10.65 7.71 6.66
C LEU A 63 10.65 6.81 7.91
N HIS A 64 9.47 6.61 8.48
CA HIS A 64 9.20 5.68 9.56
C HIS A 64 8.57 4.40 9.02
N CYS A 65 8.88 3.27 9.63
CA CYS A 65 8.36 1.95 9.29
C CYS A 65 7.98 1.19 10.55
N TYR A 66 6.75 0.69 10.61
CA TYR A 66 6.23 -0.13 11.71
C TYR A 66 5.70 -1.45 11.16
N GLU A 67 5.80 -2.52 11.95
CA GLU A 67 5.25 -3.83 11.60
C GLU A 67 4.27 -4.36 12.65
N ILE A 68 3.21 -5.03 12.17
CA ILE A 68 2.25 -5.76 13.01
C ILE A 68 2.19 -7.20 12.54
N GLY A 69 2.51 -8.13 13.44
CA GLY A 69 2.53 -9.57 13.20
C GLY A 69 1.25 -10.30 13.64
N ASP A 70 0.08 -9.67 13.52
CA ASP A 70 -1.21 -10.30 13.85
C ASP A 70 -1.87 -10.86 12.59
N GLN A 71 -1.93 -12.18 12.50
CA GLN A 71 -2.49 -12.88 11.35
C GLN A 71 -3.98 -12.57 11.13
N LYS A 72 -4.77 -12.45 12.20
CA LYS A 72 -6.21 -12.16 12.06
C LYS A 72 -6.43 -10.77 11.49
N LEU A 73 -5.61 -9.82 11.91
CA LEU A 73 -5.64 -8.45 11.40
C LEU A 73 -5.22 -8.40 9.93
N CYS A 74 -4.19 -9.17 9.54
CA CYS A 74 -3.79 -9.29 8.13
C CYS A 74 -4.94 -9.82 7.26
N GLU A 75 -5.64 -10.86 7.73
CA GLU A 75 -6.80 -11.43 7.04
C GLU A 75 -7.97 -10.45 6.95
N GLU A 76 -8.18 -9.62 7.98
CA GLU A 76 -9.23 -8.60 7.99
C GLU A 76 -8.97 -7.48 6.98
N ILE A 77 -7.73 -6.98 6.92
CA ILE A 77 -7.30 -5.95 5.95
C ILE A 77 -7.35 -6.49 4.52
N LEU A 78 -6.88 -7.73 4.29
CA LEU A 78 -6.94 -8.34 2.96
C LEU A 78 -8.37 -8.54 2.45
N LYS A 79 -9.35 -8.71 3.35
CA LYS A 79 -10.78 -8.80 2.99
C LYS A 79 -11.42 -7.43 2.77
N ASN A 80 -10.87 -6.37 3.38
CA ASN A 80 -11.43 -5.01 3.35
C ASN A 80 -10.30 -3.98 3.13
N PRO A 81 -9.66 -3.97 1.94
CA PRO A 81 -8.47 -3.15 1.70
C PRO A 81 -8.73 -1.64 1.83
N ASP A 82 -9.94 -1.18 1.50
CA ASP A 82 -10.32 0.24 1.60
C ASP A 82 -10.55 0.69 3.05
N ASP A 83 -10.75 -0.24 3.99
CA ASP A 83 -11.04 0.04 5.40
C ASP A 83 -9.81 -0.07 6.32
N CYS A 84 -8.60 -0.20 5.76
CA CYS A 84 -7.40 -0.50 6.53
C CYS A 84 -7.13 0.47 7.69
N GLU A 85 -7.23 1.79 7.46
CA GLU A 85 -7.02 2.79 8.51
C GLU A 85 -8.00 2.61 9.68
N LYS A 86 -9.28 2.40 9.38
CA LYS A 86 -10.33 2.15 10.37
C LYS A 86 -10.09 0.85 11.15
N ILE A 87 -9.61 -0.19 10.47
CA ILE A 87 -9.25 -1.47 11.09
C ILE A 87 -8.08 -1.27 12.06
N LEU A 88 -7.03 -0.56 11.63
CA LEU A 88 -5.85 -0.26 12.44
C LEU A 88 -6.18 0.63 13.65
N GLU A 89 -7.02 1.65 13.49
CA GLU A 89 -7.50 2.47 14.61
C GLU A 89 -8.28 1.65 15.63
N SER A 90 -9.16 0.76 15.16
CA SER A 90 -9.95 -0.12 16.02
C SER A 90 -9.07 -1.14 16.74
N TYR A 91 -7.97 -1.57 16.12
CA TYR A 91 -6.97 -2.43 16.74
C TYR A 91 -6.20 -1.70 17.84
N GLY A 92 -5.71 -0.48 17.57
CA GLY A 92 -4.98 0.34 18.55
C GLY A 92 -5.77 0.59 19.84
N LYS A 93 -7.06 0.93 19.72
CA LYS A 93 -7.95 1.17 20.88
C LYS A 93 -8.18 -0.06 21.77
N LYS A 94 -7.88 -1.27 21.30
CA LYS A 94 -7.98 -2.51 22.10
C LYS A 94 -6.71 -2.79 22.91
N LEU A 95 -5.61 -2.08 22.62
CA LEU A 95 -4.33 -2.23 23.29
C LEU A 95 -4.18 -1.30 24.50
N ASP A 96 -5.00 -0.24 24.56
CA ASP A 96 -5.15 0.68 25.70
C ASP A 96 -6.05 0.07 26.80
#